data_AF-T0PVZ9-F1
#
_entry.id   AF-T0PVZ9-F1
#
_cell.length_a   1.000
_cell.length_b   1.000
_cell.length_c   1.000
_cell.angle_alpha   90.00
_cell.angle_beta   90.00
_cell.angle_gamma   90.00
#
_symmetry.space_group_name_H-M   'P 1'
#
loop_
_entity.id
_entity.type
_entity.pdbx_description
1 polymer ?
#
loop_
_entity_poly.entity_id
_entity_poly.type
_entity_poly.pdbx_seq_one_letter_code
_entity_poly.pdbx_strand_id
1 'polypeptide(L)'
;MASPAQACAFAVNEIMATVAQTAGVSSCALVAQVTTGSFNSAAVASSDCKSTICSFLLQTLATGFASSALATCTLHDSATNRDVLVGDIGGLCSGGSLRTATTARPTATPAPTPAPEANNSGMIIGIIVAIVVVIVVAIGISVRRRRGKDAGTPNPLPSTAASYVSPSSLRMSYTNQSYPTYEGREYTSLGAAAGSFTSGSTSSTQSEGSLDMCNLEAYRLPTTDITMVKSLARGAYGEVWLGRQRDNVVAVKKLLGHKRDKHELQKFIYEIALLAKLDCPFIVAFVGVAWTRPSDMLLVTEYMDGGDLRNLLQANASTKAFSWPQKVHVALHIAEALVYLHSLEPKIIHRDLKSRNVLLNSKMDAKLTDFGVSRETDDATMTAGIGTYRWMAPEVLQDGHYTESADVFSFGVILAELSNEIVPYSDLRNANGNPYTDTAIMAKVMKGELQPTLSPNCPQWYAELTQRCMQRRNLDRPSALDVAIVLRRSCAALR
;
A
#
# COMPACT_ATOMS: atom_id res chain seq x y z
N MET A 1 43.70 6.98 8.17
CA MET A 1 42.87 7.62 7.13
C MET A 1 43.14 6.89 5.83
N ALA A 2 42.11 6.34 5.18
CA ALA A 2 42.24 5.67 3.90
C ALA A 2 42.63 6.70 2.82
N SER A 3 43.45 6.33 1.84
CA SER A 3 43.76 7.22 0.73
C SER A 3 42.49 7.52 -0.10
N PRO A 4 42.40 8.65 -0.82
CA PRO A 4 41.25 8.95 -1.68
C PRO A 4 40.93 7.82 -2.68
N ALA A 5 41.95 7.10 -3.15
CA ALA A 5 41.79 5.93 -4.01
C ALA A 5 41.13 4.73 -3.29
N GLN A 6 41.46 4.50 -2.02
CA GLN A 6 40.86 3.44 -1.21
C GLN A 6 39.40 3.75 -0.87
N ALA A 7 39.06 5.02 -0.62
CA ALA A 7 37.67 5.44 -0.40
C ALA A 7 36.80 5.27 -1.67
N CYS A 8 37.38 5.57 -2.84
CA CYS A 8 36.77 5.33 -4.14
C CYS A 8 36.47 3.84 -4.39
N ALA A 9 37.45 2.97 -4.18
CA ALA A 9 37.28 1.52 -4.38
C ALA A 9 36.21 0.94 -3.45
N PHE A 10 36.16 1.40 -2.19
CA PHE A 10 35.14 1.00 -1.23
C PHE A 10 33.73 1.42 -1.66
N ALA A 11 33.56 2.66 -2.14
CA ALA A 11 32.26 3.16 -2.62
C ALA A 11 31.77 2.42 -3.88
N VAL A 12 32.68 2.12 -4.81
CA VAL A 12 32.35 1.36 -6.02
C VAL A 12 31.97 -0.08 -5.66
N ASN A 13 32.65 -0.69 -4.69
CA ASN A 13 32.33 -2.02 -4.20
C ASN A 13 30.94 -2.08 -3.53
N GLU A 14 30.61 -1.12 -2.64
CA GLU A 14 29.28 -1.03 -2.00
C GLU A 14 28.14 -0.90 -3.02
N ILE A 15 28.35 -0.10 -4.08
CA ILE A 15 27.38 0.05 -5.16
C ILE A 15 27.19 -1.28 -5.90
N MET A 16 28.28 -1.98 -6.23
CA MET A 16 28.22 -3.27 -6.92
C MET A 16 27.59 -4.36 -6.05
N ALA A 17 27.87 -4.37 -4.74
CA ALA A 17 27.24 -5.28 -3.78
C ALA A 17 25.73 -5.04 -3.65
N THR A 18 25.29 -3.78 -3.73
CA THR A 18 23.86 -3.43 -3.76
C THR A 18 23.22 -3.88 -5.08
N VAL A 19 23.88 -3.64 -6.21
CA VAL A 19 23.43 -4.09 -7.54
C VAL A 19 23.32 -5.62 -7.61
N ALA A 20 24.23 -6.35 -6.97
CA ALA A 20 24.22 -7.81 -6.91
C ALA A 20 22.95 -8.41 -6.27
N GLN A 21 22.22 -7.65 -5.45
CA GLN A 21 20.96 -8.10 -4.83
C GLN A 21 19.78 -8.04 -5.83
N THR A 22 19.96 -7.46 -7.01
CA THR A 22 18.91 -7.36 -8.03
C THR A 22 18.83 -8.65 -8.84
N ALA A 23 17.61 -9.21 -8.97
CA ALA A 23 17.38 -10.45 -9.71
C ALA A 23 17.80 -10.35 -11.19
N GLY A 24 18.66 -11.27 -11.63
CA GLY A 24 19.09 -11.40 -13.04
C GLY A 24 20.37 -10.64 -13.42
N VAL A 25 20.95 -9.83 -12.53
CA VAL A 25 22.24 -9.13 -12.76
C VAL A 25 23.39 -9.64 -11.91
N SER A 26 23.13 -10.45 -10.89
CA SER A 26 24.16 -11.10 -10.07
C SER A 26 25.07 -12.05 -10.87
N SER A 27 24.59 -12.53 -12.02
CA SER A 27 25.36 -13.36 -12.95
C SER A 27 26.26 -12.57 -13.91
N CYS A 28 26.24 -11.23 -13.87
CA CYS A 28 27.10 -10.41 -14.72
C CYS A 28 28.53 -10.40 -14.19
N ALA A 29 29.49 -10.62 -15.08
CA ALA A 29 30.91 -10.71 -14.75
C ALA A 29 31.40 -9.44 -14.05
N LEU A 30 30.98 -8.25 -14.48
CA LEU A 30 31.33 -6.97 -13.84
C LEU A 30 30.98 -6.95 -12.34
N VAL A 31 29.75 -7.36 -12.02
CA VAL A 31 29.23 -7.31 -10.65
C VAL A 31 30.00 -8.30 -9.76
N ALA A 32 30.18 -9.52 -10.24
CA ALA A 32 30.94 -10.53 -9.51
C ALA A 32 32.42 -10.11 -9.32
N GLN A 33 33.05 -9.58 -10.36
CA GLN A 33 34.46 -9.21 -10.39
C GLN A 33 34.78 -8.02 -9.49
N VAL A 34 33.99 -6.96 -9.55
CA VAL A 34 34.22 -5.78 -8.72
C VAL A 34 33.94 -6.08 -7.24
N THR A 35 32.92 -6.90 -6.94
CA THR A 35 32.59 -7.29 -5.56
C THR A 35 33.67 -8.17 -4.92
N THR A 36 34.37 -8.97 -5.74
CA THR A 36 35.48 -9.83 -5.30
C THR A 36 36.84 -9.14 -5.39
N GLY A 37 36.88 -7.86 -5.77
CA GLY A 37 38.11 -7.07 -5.86
C GLY A 37 39.03 -7.43 -7.04
N SER A 38 38.52 -8.14 -8.05
CA SER A 38 39.28 -8.56 -9.23
C SER A 38 38.55 -8.12 -10.49
N PHE A 39 38.92 -6.98 -11.07
CA PHE A 39 38.33 -6.46 -12.31
C PHE A 39 39.18 -6.82 -13.53
N ASN A 40 38.57 -7.43 -14.54
CA ASN A 40 39.19 -7.78 -15.81
C ASN A 40 38.34 -7.28 -16.98
N SER A 41 38.79 -6.22 -17.63
CA SER A 41 38.03 -5.54 -18.68
C SER A 41 37.74 -6.43 -19.89
N ALA A 42 38.68 -7.30 -20.27
CA ALA A 42 38.55 -8.23 -21.38
C ALA A 42 37.54 -9.36 -21.10
N ALA A 43 37.50 -9.85 -19.86
CA ALA A 43 36.53 -10.85 -19.42
C ALA A 43 35.11 -10.26 -19.37
N VAL A 44 34.97 -9.03 -18.85
CA VAL A 44 33.69 -8.30 -18.86
C VAL A 44 33.22 -8.05 -20.29
N ALA A 45 34.10 -7.58 -21.18
CA ALA A 45 33.75 -7.33 -22.58
C ALA A 45 33.33 -8.62 -23.33
N SER A 46 33.99 -9.75 -23.07
CA SER A 46 33.71 -11.02 -23.76
C SER A 46 32.48 -11.77 -23.21
N SER A 47 32.08 -11.51 -21.97
CA SER A 47 30.91 -12.10 -21.30
C SER A 47 29.70 -11.16 -21.33
N ASP A 48 29.80 -10.00 -20.69
CA ASP A 48 28.66 -9.17 -20.33
C ASP A 48 28.08 -8.44 -21.54
N CYS A 49 28.91 -8.15 -22.56
CA CYS A 49 28.44 -7.52 -23.80
C CYS A 49 27.61 -8.45 -24.69
N LYS A 50 27.65 -9.77 -24.45
CA LYS A 50 26.77 -10.74 -25.14
C LYS A 50 25.42 -10.91 -24.47
N SER A 51 25.29 -10.49 -23.21
CA SER A 51 24.05 -10.55 -22.44
C SER A 51 23.31 -9.22 -22.54
N THR A 52 22.04 -9.25 -22.98
CA THR A 52 21.19 -8.05 -23.03
C THR A 52 21.04 -7.39 -21.66
N ILE A 53 21.01 -8.20 -20.60
CA ILE A 53 20.83 -7.72 -19.22
C ILE A 53 22.12 -7.08 -18.71
N CYS A 54 23.27 -7.72 -18.93
CA CYS A 54 24.56 -7.22 -18.43
C CYS A 54 25.10 -6.04 -19.26
N SER A 55 24.89 -6.04 -20.58
CA SER A 55 25.23 -4.92 -21.44
C SER A 55 24.42 -3.67 -21.09
N PHE A 56 23.12 -3.83 -20.79
CA PHE A 56 22.28 -2.72 -20.32
C PHE A 56 22.72 -2.20 -18.95
N LEU A 57 23.11 -3.09 -18.04
CA LEU A 57 23.67 -2.72 -16.75
C LEU A 57 24.96 -1.90 -16.90
N LEU A 58 25.90 -2.35 -17.75
CA LEU A 58 27.14 -1.64 -18.07
C LEU A 58 26.88 -0.21 -18.55
N GLN A 59 25.93 -0.03 -19.47
CA GLN A 59 25.58 1.28 -20.02
C GLN A 59 24.94 2.18 -18.94
N THR A 60 24.08 1.61 -18.10
CA THR A 60 23.42 2.34 -17.01
C THR A 60 24.43 2.81 -15.96
N LEU A 61 25.35 1.92 -15.56
CA LEU A 61 26.41 2.24 -14.62
C LEU A 61 27.37 3.30 -15.18
N ALA A 62 27.72 3.27 -16.46
CA ALA A 62 28.50 4.35 -17.07
C ALA A 62 27.80 5.71 -16.96
N THR A 63 26.51 5.79 -17.29
CA THR A 63 25.79 7.07 -17.19
C THR A 63 25.70 7.56 -15.75
N GLY A 64 25.52 6.65 -14.79
CA GLY A 64 25.49 6.98 -13.37
C GLY A 64 26.84 7.41 -12.82
N PHE A 65 27.91 6.69 -13.15
CA PHE A 65 29.26 6.98 -12.67
C PHE A 65 29.83 8.24 -13.33
N ALA A 66 29.66 8.43 -14.64
CA ALA A 66 30.13 9.62 -15.35
C ALA A 66 29.50 10.93 -14.82
N SER A 67 28.31 10.85 -14.23
CA SER A 67 27.58 11.99 -13.68
C SER A 67 27.82 12.21 -12.18
N SER A 68 28.81 11.51 -11.59
CA SER A 68 29.03 11.47 -10.15
C SER A 68 30.48 11.80 -9.77
N ALA A 69 30.71 12.06 -8.48
CA ALA A 69 32.06 12.17 -7.92
C ALA A 69 32.90 10.87 -8.08
N LEU A 70 32.28 9.76 -8.50
CA LEU A 70 32.95 8.48 -8.77
C LEU A 70 33.50 8.38 -10.20
N ALA A 71 33.23 9.34 -11.09
CA ALA A 71 33.73 9.33 -12.47
C ALA A 71 35.27 9.28 -12.54
N THR A 72 35.93 9.89 -11.57
CA THR A 72 37.40 9.96 -11.44
C THR A 72 37.98 8.82 -10.61
N CYS A 73 37.16 7.93 -10.04
CA CYS A 73 37.64 6.74 -9.35
C CYS A 73 38.27 5.77 -10.35
N THR A 74 39.27 5.03 -9.89
CA THR A 74 39.94 4.01 -10.69
C THR A 74 39.66 2.61 -10.17
N LEU A 75 39.60 1.65 -11.10
CA LEU A 75 39.70 0.22 -10.80
C LEU A 75 40.97 -0.32 -11.44
N HIS A 76 41.65 -1.21 -10.73
CA HIS A 76 42.79 -1.92 -11.27
C HIS A 76 42.32 -3.00 -12.24
N ASP A 77 42.67 -2.87 -13.52
CA ASP A 77 42.33 -3.85 -14.55
C ASP A 77 43.43 -4.90 -14.67
N SER A 78 43.13 -6.13 -14.26
CA SER A 78 44.08 -7.25 -14.30
C SER A 78 44.45 -7.67 -15.72
N ALA A 79 43.65 -7.35 -16.74
CA ALA A 79 43.95 -7.70 -18.13
C ALA A 79 45.06 -6.83 -18.72
N THR A 80 45.09 -5.56 -18.35
CA THR A 80 46.04 -4.56 -18.87
C THR A 80 47.10 -4.15 -17.85
N ASN A 81 46.93 -4.56 -16.59
CA ASN A 81 47.74 -4.20 -15.42
C ASN A 81 47.82 -2.68 -15.23
N ARG A 82 46.69 -1.98 -15.46
CA ARG A 82 46.57 -0.52 -15.39
C ARG A 82 45.32 -0.12 -14.63
N ASP A 83 45.40 1.06 -14.02
CA ASP A 83 44.25 1.68 -13.35
C ASP A 83 43.40 2.42 -14.38
N VAL A 84 42.14 2.00 -14.51
CA VAL A 84 41.18 2.53 -15.47
C VAL A 84 40.06 3.29 -14.78
N LEU A 85 39.57 4.35 -15.41
CA LEU A 85 38.50 5.16 -14.85
C LEU A 85 37.16 4.41 -14.85
N VAL A 86 36.49 4.43 -13.70
CA VAL A 86 35.18 3.79 -13.50
C VAL A 86 34.12 4.39 -14.44
N GLY A 87 34.20 5.69 -14.71
CA GLY A 87 33.29 6.37 -15.64
C GLY A 87 33.34 5.85 -17.08
N ASP A 88 34.43 5.19 -17.48
CA ASP A 88 34.62 4.71 -18.86
C ASP A 88 34.21 3.23 -19.04
N ILE A 89 33.84 2.52 -17.97
CA ILE A 89 33.56 1.08 -18.00
C ILE A 89 32.35 0.71 -18.86
N GLY A 90 31.32 1.54 -18.92
CA GLY A 90 30.17 1.25 -19.81
C GLY A 90 30.46 1.47 -21.30
N GLY A 91 31.64 2.00 -21.66
CA GLY A 91 32.11 2.05 -23.04
C GLY A 91 32.62 0.70 -23.58
N LEU A 92 32.80 -0.32 -22.72
CA LEU A 92 33.39 -1.61 -23.07
C LEU A 92 32.63 -2.36 -24.18
N CYS A 93 31.29 -2.29 -24.19
CA CYS A 93 30.48 -2.97 -25.21
C CYS A 93 30.34 -2.20 -26.52
N SER A 94 30.78 -0.94 -26.55
CA SER A 94 30.70 -0.05 -27.71
C SER A 94 32.06 0.12 -28.41
N GLY A 95 33.08 -0.64 -28.01
CA GLY A 95 34.44 -0.53 -28.54
C GLY A 95 35.20 0.71 -28.05
N GLY A 96 34.74 1.35 -26.97
CA GLY A 96 35.42 2.49 -26.36
C GLY A 96 36.71 2.07 -25.65
N SER A 97 37.80 2.82 -25.84
CA SER A 97 39.06 2.58 -25.12
C SER A 97 38.99 3.16 -23.71
N LEU A 98 39.28 2.34 -22.69
CA LEU A 98 39.34 2.75 -21.28
C LEU A 98 40.50 3.74 -21.08
N ARG A 99 40.22 4.94 -20.56
CA ARG A 99 41.29 5.89 -20.24
C ARG A 99 42.01 5.47 -18.97
N THR A 100 43.33 5.52 -19.02
CA THR A 100 44.22 5.20 -17.89
C THR A 100 44.55 6.46 -17.11
N ALA A 101 44.47 6.42 -15.78
CA ALA A 101 44.86 7.56 -14.95
C ALA A 101 46.36 7.84 -15.13
N THR A 102 46.71 9.02 -15.63
CA THR A 102 48.12 9.42 -15.80
C THR A 102 48.59 10.08 -14.50
N THR A 103 49.64 9.54 -13.88
CA THR A 103 50.26 10.05 -12.66
C THR A 103 50.97 11.39 -12.92
N ALA A 104 50.26 12.50 -12.72
CA ALA A 104 50.88 13.83 -12.66
C ALA A 104 51.10 14.24 -11.19
N ARG A 105 52.37 14.46 -10.84
CA ARG A 105 52.89 14.91 -9.53
C ARG A 105 52.48 16.37 -9.25
N PRO A 106 51.93 16.74 -8.07
CA PRO A 106 51.60 18.13 -7.80
C PRO A 106 52.82 18.91 -7.27
N THR A 107 53.11 20.04 -7.93
CA THR A 107 54.02 21.09 -7.47
C THR A 107 53.30 21.95 -6.41
N ALA A 108 54.00 22.30 -5.34
CA ALA A 108 53.45 22.95 -4.14
C ALA A 108 53.12 24.44 -4.32
N THR A 109 51.99 24.90 -3.80
CA THR A 109 51.71 26.30 -3.38
C THR A 109 50.57 26.27 -2.33
N PRO A 110 50.52 27.20 -1.34
CA PRO A 110 50.01 26.89 -0.01
C PRO A 110 48.51 27.11 0.19
N ALA A 111 48.01 26.46 1.24
CA ALA A 111 46.62 26.20 1.58
C ALA A 111 45.73 27.45 1.81
N PRO A 112 44.45 27.39 1.42
CA PRO A 112 43.37 28.08 2.12
C PRO A 112 42.72 27.15 3.18
N THR A 113 42.28 27.80 4.25
CA THR A 113 41.60 27.34 5.47
C THR A 113 40.46 26.33 5.26
N PRO A 114 40.19 25.40 6.20
CA PRO A 114 39.22 24.32 5.98
C PRO A 114 37.77 24.85 6.08
N ALA A 115 37.00 24.61 5.02
CA ALA A 115 35.54 24.68 5.03
C ALA A 115 34.96 23.39 5.66
N PRO A 116 33.73 23.42 6.23
CA PRO A 116 33.18 22.28 6.95
C PRO A 116 32.89 21.12 5.99
N GLU A 117 33.22 19.90 6.43
CA GLU A 117 32.97 18.67 5.69
C GLU A 117 31.48 18.50 5.39
N ALA A 118 31.13 18.58 4.10
CA ALA A 118 29.81 18.18 3.62
C ALA A 118 29.76 16.65 3.53
N ASN A 119 28.91 16.04 4.33
CA ASN A 119 28.62 14.60 4.29
C ASN A 119 28.00 14.21 2.94
N ASN A 120 28.82 13.74 2.01
CA ASN A 120 28.42 13.30 0.65
C ASN A 120 27.59 12.00 0.62
N SER A 121 27.25 11.42 1.77
CA SER A 121 26.44 10.20 1.89
C SER A 121 25.07 10.34 1.24
N GLY A 122 24.45 11.52 1.33
CA GLY A 122 23.12 11.77 0.73
C GLY A 122 23.14 11.81 -0.80
N MET A 123 24.24 12.26 -1.40
CA MET A 123 24.39 12.32 -2.85
C MET A 123 24.64 10.93 -3.44
N ILE A 124 25.39 10.09 -2.73
CA ILE A 124 25.63 8.69 -3.10
C ILE A 124 24.33 7.88 -3.04
N ILE A 125 23.54 8.04 -1.98
CA ILE A 125 22.22 7.38 -1.85
C ILE A 125 21.25 7.85 -2.94
N GLY A 126 21.25 9.15 -3.27
CA GLY A 126 20.42 9.70 -4.34
C GLY A 126 20.74 9.13 -5.72
N ILE A 127 22.02 8.91 -6.02
CA ILE A 127 22.47 8.33 -7.29
C ILE A 127 22.12 6.84 -7.37
N ILE A 128 22.28 6.07 -6.28
CA ILE A 128 21.91 4.66 -6.23
C ILE A 128 20.40 4.49 -6.47
N VAL A 129 19.57 5.32 -5.83
CA VAL A 129 18.11 5.29 -6.03
C VAL A 129 17.73 5.65 -7.45
N ALA A 130 18.37 6.67 -8.05
CA ALA A 130 18.10 7.06 -9.43
C ALA A 130 18.45 5.94 -10.44
N ILE A 131 19.59 5.27 -10.24
CA ILE A 131 20.03 4.15 -11.09
C ILE A 131 19.06 2.97 -10.98
N VAL A 132 18.65 2.59 -9.76
CA VAL A 132 17.69 1.49 -9.53
C VAL A 132 16.33 1.81 -10.18
N VAL A 133 15.85 3.04 -10.06
CA VAL A 133 14.58 3.46 -10.68
C VAL A 133 14.64 3.38 -12.21
N VAL A 134 15.75 3.83 -12.82
CA VAL A 134 15.93 3.76 -14.28
C VAL A 134 15.99 2.31 -14.77
N ILE A 135 16.66 1.42 -14.03
CA ILE A 135 16.72 -0.02 -14.34
C ILE A 135 15.32 -0.65 -14.28
N VAL A 136 14.56 -0.37 -13.23
CA VAL A 136 13.18 -0.90 -13.07
C VAL A 136 12.26 -0.41 -14.18
N VAL A 137 12.34 0.88 -14.54
CA VAL A 137 11.55 1.45 -15.64
C VAL A 137 11.95 0.83 -16.98
N ALA A 138 13.25 0.64 -17.23
CA ALA A 138 13.73 0.02 -18.45
C ALA A 138 13.32 -1.46 -18.56
N ILE A 139 13.36 -2.23 -17.47
CA ILE A 139 12.84 -3.60 -17.41
C ILE A 139 11.34 -3.60 -17.71
N GLY A 140 10.58 -2.67 -17.11
CA GLY A 140 9.16 -2.49 -17.37
C GLY A 140 8.84 -2.21 -18.84
N ILE A 141 9.59 -1.31 -19.49
CA ILE A 141 9.44 -0.99 -20.91
C ILE A 141 9.82 -2.18 -21.79
N SER A 142 10.87 -2.93 -21.42
CA SER A 142 11.35 -4.11 -22.15
C SER A 142 10.33 -5.26 -22.12
N VAL A 143 9.76 -5.52 -20.94
CA VAL A 143 8.68 -6.52 -20.75
C VAL A 143 7.42 -6.10 -21.52
N ARG A 144 7.09 -4.80 -21.53
CA ARG A 144 5.94 -4.26 -22.27
C ARG A 144 6.14 -4.33 -23.78
N ARG A 145 7.36 -4.09 -24.28
CA ARG A 145 7.71 -4.23 -25.71
C ARG A 145 7.74 -5.70 -26.15
N ARG A 146 8.13 -6.63 -25.29
CA ARG A 146 8.02 -8.08 -25.58
C ARG A 146 6.56 -8.53 -25.64
N ARG A 147 5.70 -8.06 -24.72
CA ARG A 147 4.25 -8.32 -24.74
C ARG A 147 3.51 -7.67 -25.93
N GLY A 148 4.06 -6.60 -26.51
CA GLY A 148 3.50 -5.94 -27.69
C GLY A 148 3.81 -6.65 -29.02
N LYS A 149 4.74 -7.61 -29.05
CA LYS A 149 5.04 -8.40 -30.26
C LYS A 149 4.18 -9.66 -30.42
N ASP A 150 3.47 -10.08 -29.37
CA ASP A 150 2.57 -11.25 -29.38
C ASP A 150 1.08 -10.88 -29.63
N ALA A 151 0.76 -9.61 -29.89
CA ALA A 151 -0.58 -9.19 -30.26
C ALA A 151 -0.76 -9.23 -31.78
N GLY A 152 -1.34 -10.34 -32.27
CA GLY A 152 -1.79 -10.49 -33.64
C GLY A 152 -2.76 -9.39 -34.07
N THR A 153 -2.71 -9.06 -35.36
CA THR A 153 -3.50 -8.06 -36.08
C THR A 153 -5.01 -8.10 -35.78
N PRO A 154 -5.69 -6.95 -35.55
CA PRO A 154 -7.14 -6.90 -35.47
C PRO A 154 -7.76 -6.78 -36.87
N ASN A 155 -8.71 -7.66 -37.18
CA ASN A 155 -9.59 -7.53 -38.35
C ASN A 155 -10.67 -6.44 -38.11
N PRO A 156 -11.21 -5.82 -39.18
CA PRO A 156 -12.07 -4.64 -39.07
C PRO A 156 -13.52 -4.97 -38.68
N LEU A 157 -14.13 -4.03 -37.97
CA LEU A 157 -15.54 -3.95 -37.56
C LEU A 157 -16.52 -4.02 -38.75
N PRO A 158 -17.78 -4.45 -38.50
CA PRO A 158 -18.94 -3.87 -39.15
C PRO A 158 -19.65 -2.88 -38.22
N SER A 159 -19.87 -1.70 -38.78
CA SER A 159 -20.61 -0.56 -38.26
C SER A 159 -22.10 -0.87 -38.14
N THR A 160 -22.74 -0.56 -37.01
CA THR A 160 -24.14 -0.12 -37.00
C THR A 160 -24.38 0.88 -35.87
N ALA A 161 -25.03 1.98 -36.22
CA ALA A 161 -25.36 3.11 -35.39
C ALA A 161 -26.74 2.92 -34.74
N ALA A 162 -26.89 3.34 -33.48
CA ALA A 162 -28.16 3.72 -32.84
C ALA A 162 -27.84 4.39 -31.49
N SER A 163 -27.75 5.72 -31.47
CA SER A 163 -28.77 6.67 -30.97
C SER A 163 -28.80 6.83 -29.45
N TYR A 164 -28.30 7.99 -29.01
CA TYR A 164 -28.44 8.55 -27.68
C TYR A 164 -29.91 8.75 -27.33
N VAL A 165 -30.33 8.23 -26.18
CA VAL A 165 -31.59 8.63 -25.52
C VAL A 165 -31.24 9.13 -24.12
N SER A 166 -31.55 10.40 -23.86
CA SER A 166 -31.38 11.08 -22.58
C SER A 166 -32.34 10.53 -21.51
N PRO A 167 -31.96 10.53 -20.21
CA PRO A 167 -32.83 10.04 -19.16
C PRO A 167 -33.83 11.12 -18.76
N SER A 168 -35.10 10.87 -18.99
CA SER A 168 -36.21 11.60 -18.37
C SER A 168 -37.27 10.59 -17.95
N SER A 169 -37.76 10.76 -16.72
CA SER A 169 -38.83 9.99 -16.07
C SER A 169 -38.51 8.55 -15.62
N LEU A 170 -38.03 8.41 -14.38
CA LEU A 170 -38.48 7.35 -13.50
C LEU A 170 -38.75 7.96 -12.12
N ARG A 171 -40.00 8.41 -11.96
CA ARG A 171 -40.61 8.75 -10.68
C ARG A 171 -41.18 7.43 -10.16
N MET A 172 -40.58 6.85 -9.13
CA MET A 172 -41.10 5.63 -8.48
C MET A 172 -41.46 5.96 -7.03
N SER A 173 -42.74 5.76 -6.74
CA SER A 173 -43.44 6.10 -5.51
C SER A 173 -42.94 5.27 -4.33
N TYR A 174 -42.51 5.93 -3.26
CA TYR A 174 -42.26 5.29 -1.97
C TYR A 174 -43.59 5.02 -1.27
N THR A 175 -43.91 3.75 -1.03
CA THR A 175 -44.87 3.36 -0.01
C THR A 175 -44.13 3.22 1.32
N ASN A 176 -44.55 4.03 2.30
CA ASN A 176 -44.09 3.98 3.69
C ASN A 176 -44.27 2.57 4.26
N GLN A 177 -43.16 1.91 4.62
CA GLN A 177 -43.16 0.86 5.62
C GLN A 177 -42.27 1.28 6.79
N SER A 178 -42.95 1.56 7.90
CA SER A 178 -42.43 1.80 9.23
C SER A 178 -41.61 0.61 9.72
N TYR A 179 -40.33 0.82 10.00
CA TYR A 179 -39.51 -0.12 10.77
C TYR A 179 -39.79 0.09 12.27
N PRO A 180 -39.96 -0.98 13.06
CA PRO A 180 -40.27 -0.86 14.47
C PRO A 180 -39.06 -0.32 15.26
N THR A 181 -39.37 0.60 16.18
CA THR A 181 -38.52 1.07 17.28
C THR A 181 -38.06 -0.10 18.14
N TYR A 182 -36.74 -0.26 18.27
CA TYR A 182 -36.15 -1.26 19.17
C TYR A 182 -35.93 -0.62 20.55
N GLU A 183 -36.87 -0.83 21.46
CA GLU A 183 -36.68 -0.60 22.89
C GLU A 183 -35.79 -1.70 23.48
N GLY A 184 -34.97 -1.30 24.46
CA GLY A 184 -33.91 -2.11 25.04
C GLY A 184 -34.37 -3.43 25.65
N ARG A 185 -33.52 -4.44 25.53
CA ARG A 185 -33.60 -5.65 26.34
C ARG A 185 -32.24 -6.03 26.90
N GLU A 186 -32.27 -6.32 28.20
CA GLU A 186 -31.16 -6.72 29.05
C GLU A 186 -30.42 -7.95 28.52
N TYR A 187 -29.09 -7.91 28.63
CA TYR A 187 -28.22 -9.04 28.36
C TYR A 187 -28.38 -10.11 29.45
N THR A 188 -29.11 -11.18 29.14
CA THR A 188 -29.01 -12.43 29.90
C THR A 188 -27.96 -13.34 29.27
N SER A 189 -26.86 -13.49 30.00
CA SER A 189 -25.80 -14.49 29.83
C SER A 189 -26.38 -15.91 29.77
N LEU A 190 -26.18 -16.60 28.65
CA LEU A 190 -26.32 -18.06 28.53
C LEU A 190 -25.16 -18.57 27.69
N GLY A 191 -24.31 -19.37 28.33
CA GLY A 191 -23.04 -19.86 27.79
C GLY A 191 -23.21 -20.74 26.56
N ALA A 192 -22.43 -20.44 25.53
CA ALA A 192 -22.18 -21.33 24.41
C ALA A 192 -20.74 -21.85 24.51
N ALA A 193 -20.61 -23.16 24.38
CA ALA A 193 -19.41 -23.93 24.62
C ALA A 193 -18.21 -23.48 23.79
N ALA A 194 -17.07 -23.29 24.48
CA ALA A 194 -15.77 -23.04 23.89
C ALA A 194 -15.28 -24.30 23.13
N GLY A 195 -15.37 -24.28 21.81
CA GLY A 195 -14.60 -25.16 20.94
C GLY A 195 -13.19 -24.60 20.76
N SER A 196 -12.30 -24.93 21.68
CA SER A 196 -10.86 -24.65 21.54
C SER A 196 -10.28 -25.53 20.42
N PHE A 197 -9.89 -24.92 19.30
CA PHE A 197 -8.95 -25.56 18.38
C PHE A 197 -7.54 -25.29 18.90
N THR A 198 -7.07 -26.17 19.78
CA THR A 198 -5.64 -26.40 19.93
C THR A 198 -5.11 -26.95 18.61
N SER A 199 -3.98 -26.41 18.15
CA SER A 199 -3.25 -26.92 16.98
C SER A 199 -2.70 -28.31 17.28
N GLY A 200 -3.59 -29.31 17.22
CA GLY A 200 -3.27 -30.73 17.27
C GLY A 200 -3.12 -31.23 15.84
N SER A 201 -1.87 -31.49 15.45
CA SER A 201 -1.50 -32.13 14.19
C SER A 201 -2.26 -33.46 14.03
N THR A 202 -3.35 -33.43 13.28
CA THR A 202 -3.98 -34.63 12.73
C THR A 202 -3.61 -34.69 11.26
N SER A 203 -2.73 -35.63 10.95
CA SER A 203 -2.26 -35.97 9.63
C SER A 203 -3.40 -36.54 8.78
N SER A 204 -4.20 -35.66 8.18
CA SER A 204 -4.88 -35.97 6.93
C SER A 204 -3.99 -35.43 5.81
N THR A 205 -3.53 -36.32 4.95
CA THR A 205 -2.79 -36.03 3.71
C THR A 205 -3.58 -35.04 2.84
N GLN A 206 -3.38 -33.74 3.08
CA GLN A 206 -3.85 -32.70 2.18
C GLN A 206 -2.95 -32.74 0.95
N SER A 207 -3.57 -32.92 -0.22
CA SER A 207 -2.89 -32.74 -1.49
C SER A 207 -2.31 -31.32 -1.55
N GLU A 208 -0.99 -31.20 -1.64
CA GLU A 208 -0.29 -29.95 -1.95
C GLU A 208 -0.88 -29.37 -3.25
N GLY A 209 -1.84 -28.44 -3.14
CA GLY A 209 -2.53 -27.93 -4.33
C GLY A 209 -3.97 -27.45 -4.14
N SER A 210 -4.71 -27.89 -3.13
CA SER A 210 -6.10 -27.44 -2.92
C SER A 210 -6.22 -26.08 -2.22
N LEU A 211 -7.35 -25.38 -2.40
CA LEU A 211 -7.71 -24.14 -1.67
C LEU A 211 -8.37 -24.53 -0.34
N ASP A 212 -8.05 -23.85 0.74
CA ASP A 212 -8.80 -23.97 1.99
C ASP A 212 -10.06 -23.10 1.88
N MET A 213 -11.24 -23.73 1.90
CA MET A 213 -12.54 -23.06 1.77
C MET A 213 -13.13 -22.65 3.13
N CYS A 214 -12.45 -22.86 4.26
CA CYS A 214 -12.80 -22.35 5.60
C CYS A 214 -14.28 -22.55 6.01
N ASN A 215 -14.90 -23.67 5.61
CA ASN A 215 -16.33 -23.97 5.83
C ASN A 215 -17.32 -22.96 5.20
N LEU A 216 -16.92 -22.26 4.14
CA LEU A 216 -17.79 -21.32 3.40
C LEU A 216 -19.02 -21.97 2.77
N GLU A 217 -19.03 -23.30 2.61
CA GLU A 217 -20.19 -24.04 2.09
C GLU A 217 -21.45 -23.83 2.96
N ALA A 218 -21.28 -23.65 4.28
CA ALA A 218 -22.39 -23.38 5.20
C ALA A 218 -23.10 -22.05 4.93
N TYR A 219 -22.45 -21.12 4.22
CA TYR A 219 -22.96 -19.79 3.89
C TYR A 219 -23.26 -19.63 2.39
N ARG A 220 -23.30 -20.74 1.65
CA ARG A 220 -23.40 -20.71 0.20
C ARG A 220 -24.79 -20.33 -0.28
N LEU A 221 -24.84 -19.27 -1.09
CA LEU A 221 -26.03 -18.83 -1.80
C LEU A 221 -26.04 -19.45 -3.21
N PRO A 222 -27.23 -19.82 -3.75
CA PRO A 222 -27.35 -20.19 -5.15
C PRO A 222 -26.90 -19.04 -6.03
N THR A 223 -26.03 -19.29 -7.01
CA THR A 223 -25.58 -18.25 -7.95
C THR A 223 -26.73 -17.68 -8.79
N THR A 224 -27.80 -18.46 -8.98
CA THR A 224 -29.06 -18.02 -9.61
C THR A 224 -29.81 -16.96 -8.82
N ASP A 225 -29.57 -16.87 -7.50
CA ASP A 225 -30.24 -15.90 -6.63
C ASP A 225 -29.52 -14.54 -6.65
N ILE A 226 -28.35 -14.44 -7.29
CA ILE A 226 -27.52 -13.23 -7.35
C ILE A 226 -27.57 -12.61 -8.74
N THR A 227 -28.08 -11.38 -8.81
CA THR A 227 -28.08 -10.57 -10.03
C THR A 227 -27.14 -9.39 -9.87
N MET A 228 -26.19 -9.23 -10.80
CA MET A 228 -25.29 -8.08 -10.86
C MET A 228 -25.98 -6.93 -11.60
N VAL A 229 -26.16 -5.78 -10.94
CA VAL A 229 -26.93 -4.65 -11.49
C VAL A 229 -26.01 -3.57 -12.07
N LYS A 230 -25.08 -3.05 -11.26
CA LYS A 230 -24.20 -1.94 -11.65
C LYS A 230 -22.85 -2.02 -10.95
N SER A 231 -21.75 -1.81 -11.68
CA SER A 231 -20.43 -1.69 -11.05
C SER A 231 -20.37 -0.40 -10.21
N LEU A 232 -20.04 -0.53 -8.92
CA LEU A 232 -19.95 0.57 -7.97
C LEU A 232 -18.51 1.08 -7.87
N ALA A 233 -17.56 0.16 -7.78
CA ALA A 233 -16.16 0.48 -7.62
C ALA A 233 -15.26 -0.59 -8.23
N ARG A 234 -14.10 -0.16 -8.72
CA ARG A 234 -13.05 -1.05 -9.21
C ARG A 234 -11.73 -0.65 -8.56
N GLY A 235 -11.24 -1.49 -7.66
CA GLY A 235 -9.97 -1.30 -6.96
C GLY A 235 -8.82 -2.08 -7.62
N ALA A 236 -7.66 -2.08 -6.95
CA ALA A 236 -6.50 -2.85 -7.39
C ALA A 236 -6.68 -4.38 -7.22
N TYR A 237 -7.53 -4.79 -6.28
CA TYR A 237 -7.70 -6.20 -5.89
C TYR A 237 -9.02 -6.80 -6.39
N GLY A 238 -10.07 -5.99 -6.54
CA GLY A 238 -11.41 -6.48 -6.83
C GLY A 238 -12.33 -5.43 -7.44
N GLU A 239 -13.52 -5.89 -7.79
CA GLU A 239 -14.63 -5.07 -8.25
C GLU A 239 -15.82 -5.27 -7.32
N VAL A 240 -16.49 -4.19 -6.97
CA VAL A 240 -17.70 -4.18 -6.15
C VAL A 240 -18.87 -3.75 -7.03
N TRP A 241 -19.94 -4.52 -6.99
CA TRP A 241 -21.16 -4.29 -7.74
C TRP A 241 -22.33 -4.05 -6.80
N LEU A 242 -23.23 -3.17 -7.21
CA LEU A 242 -24.61 -3.20 -6.76
C LEU A 242 -25.24 -4.43 -7.35
N GLY A 243 -25.87 -5.23 -6.51
CA GLY A 243 -26.56 -6.44 -6.90
C GLY A 243 -27.92 -6.58 -6.24
N ARG A 244 -28.60 -7.66 -6.60
CA ARG A 244 -29.78 -8.15 -5.92
C ARG A 244 -29.55 -9.59 -5.48
N GLN A 245 -29.89 -9.88 -4.23
CA GLN A 245 -30.05 -11.22 -3.71
C GLN A 245 -31.56 -11.42 -3.53
N ARG A 246 -32.18 -12.18 -4.44
CA ARG A 246 -33.66 -12.20 -4.57
C ARG A 246 -34.20 -10.77 -4.66
N ASP A 247 -35.02 -10.34 -3.68
CA ASP A 247 -35.60 -8.99 -3.62
C ASP A 247 -34.71 -7.96 -2.89
N ASN A 248 -33.68 -8.42 -2.17
CA ASN A 248 -32.83 -7.56 -1.34
C ASN A 248 -31.73 -6.89 -2.17
N VAL A 249 -31.51 -5.60 -1.95
CA VAL A 249 -30.40 -4.86 -2.54
C VAL A 249 -29.13 -5.17 -1.75
N VAL A 250 -28.07 -5.58 -2.45
CA VAL A 250 -26.81 -6.04 -1.85
C VAL A 250 -25.60 -5.45 -2.55
N ALA A 251 -24.45 -5.46 -1.88
CA ALA A 251 -23.16 -5.25 -2.51
C ALA A 251 -22.50 -6.61 -2.79
N VAL A 252 -21.94 -6.77 -3.99
CA VAL A 252 -21.30 -8.01 -4.44
C VAL A 252 -19.85 -7.71 -4.82
N LYS A 253 -18.91 -8.22 -4.02
CA LYS A 253 -17.47 -8.09 -4.25
C LYS A 253 -16.92 -9.34 -4.91
N LYS A 254 -16.07 -9.18 -5.93
CA LYS A 254 -15.37 -10.27 -6.62
C LYS A 254 -13.95 -9.87 -7.00
N LEU A 255 -13.06 -10.85 -7.16
CA LEU A 255 -11.71 -10.62 -7.66
C LEU A 255 -11.69 -10.29 -9.16
N LEU A 256 -10.74 -9.44 -9.56
CA LEU A 256 -10.50 -9.13 -10.98
C LEU A 256 -9.95 -10.36 -11.72
N GLY A 257 -10.30 -10.52 -13.00
CA GLY A 257 -9.93 -11.71 -13.78
C GLY A 257 -8.43 -12.05 -13.79
N HIS A 258 -7.55 -11.04 -13.80
CA HIS A 258 -6.09 -11.21 -13.79
C HIS A 258 -5.49 -11.42 -12.39
N LYS A 259 -6.31 -11.36 -11.34
CA LYS A 259 -5.96 -11.53 -9.92
C LYS A 259 -6.55 -12.83 -9.34
N ARG A 260 -6.93 -13.77 -10.21
CA ARG A 260 -7.52 -15.07 -9.83
C ARG A 260 -6.47 -16.17 -9.69
N ASP A 261 -5.22 -15.82 -9.43
CA ASP A 261 -4.23 -16.81 -9.02
C ASP A 261 -4.61 -17.39 -7.65
N LYS A 262 -4.04 -18.55 -7.33
CA LYS A 262 -4.40 -19.32 -6.15
C LYS A 262 -4.17 -18.53 -4.85
N HIS A 263 -3.12 -17.72 -4.80
CA HIS A 263 -2.73 -17.01 -3.60
C HIS A 263 -3.68 -15.85 -3.28
N GLU A 264 -4.01 -15.03 -4.28
CA GLU A 264 -4.97 -13.93 -4.11
C GLU A 264 -6.38 -14.47 -3.81
N LEU A 265 -6.75 -15.60 -4.40
CA LEU A 265 -8.02 -16.26 -4.11
C LEU A 265 -8.08 -16.78 -2.67
N GLN A 266 -6.99 -17.39 -2.17
CA GLN A 266 -6.93 -17.86 -0.78
C GLN A 266 -7.08 -16.69 0.21
N LYS A 267 -6.41 -15.56 -0.05
CA LYS A 267 -6.56 -14.34 0.74
C LYS A 267 -7.99 -13.83 0.76
N PHE A 268 -8.67 -13.85 -0.38
CA PHE A 268 -10.07 -13.45 -0.47
C PHE A 268 -11.00 -14.40 0.29
N ILE A 269 -10.74 -15.71 0.25
CA ILE A 269 -11.48 -16.69 1.05
C ILE A 269 -11.31 -16.42 2.55
N TYR A 270 -10.09 -16.14 3.01
CA TYR A 270 -9.86 -15.79 4.41
C TYR A 270 -10.56 -14.50 4.83
N GLU A 271 -10.60 -13.48 3.96
CA GLU A 271 -11.35 -12.25 4.20
C GLU A 271 -12.86 -12.54 4.36
N ILE A 272 -13.44 -13.36 3.48
CA ILE A 272 -14.85 -13.75 3.55
C ILE A 272 -15.13 -14.55 4.83
N ALA A 273 -14.27 -15.53 5.14
CA ALA A 273 -14.43 -16.39 6.30
C ALA A 273 -14.28 -15.62 7.62
N LEU A 274 -13.47 -14.56 7.64
CA LEU A 274 -13.42 -13.64 8.77
C LEU A 274 -14.73 -12.89 8.90
N LEU A 275 -15.17 -12.22 7.82
CA LEU A 275 -16.38 -11.39 7.84
C LEU A 275 -17.64 -12.19 8.21
N ALA A 276 -17.73 -13.44 7.76
CA ALA A 276 -18.84 -14.35 8.08
C ALA A 276 -18.96 -14.68 9.58
N LYS A 277 -17.91 -14.44 10.39
CA LYS A 277 -17.90 -14.65 11.84
C LYS A 277 -18.19 -13.38 12.64
N LEU A 278 -18.25 -12.22 11.98
CA LEU A 278 -18.46 -10.93 12.65
C LEU A 278 -19.96 -10.63 12.71
N ASP A 279 -20.43 -10.32 13.92
CA ASP A 279 -21.79 -9.86 14.19
C ASP A 279 -21.71 -8.59 15.02
N CYS A 280 -21.75 -7.45 14.32
CA CYS A 280 -21.65 -6.12 14.91
C CYS A 280 -22.43 -5.11 14.06
N PRO A 281 -23.27 -4.25 14.67
CA PRO A 281 -24.04 -3.25 13.92
C PRO A 281 -23.17 -2.19 13.23
N PHE A 282 -21.88 -2.07 13.61
CA PHE A 282 -20.92 -1.11 13.06
C PHE A 282 -19.92 -1.75 12.07
N ILE A 283 -20.17 -2.99 11.68
CA ILE A 283 -19.44 -3.71 10.62
C ILE A 283 -20.44 -4.07 9.53
N VAL A 284 -20.02 -3.95 8.27
CA VAL A 284 -20.86 -4.30 7.13
C VAL A 284 -21.32 -5.75 7.24
N ALA A 285 -22.63 -5.96 7.28
CA ALA A 285 -23.26 -7.24 7.51
C ALA A 285 -22.99 -8.19 6.34
N PHE A 286 -22.48 -9.36 6.70
CA PHE A 286 -22.35 -10.49 5.79
C PHE A 286 -23.74 -11.04 5.43
N VAL A 287 -23.99 -11.26 4.13
CA VAL A 287 -25.24 -11.87 3.65
C VAL A 287 -24.99 -13.30 3.19
N GLY A 288 -23.85 -13.56 2.55
CA GLY A 288 -23.51 -14.89 2.08
C GLY A 288 -22.38 -14.86 1.06
N VAL A 289 -22.11 -16.04 0.50
CA VAL A 289 -21.06 -16.22 -0.50
C VAL A 289 -21.58 -17.10 -1.63
N ALA A 290 -21.23 -16.80 -2.89
CA ALA A 290 -21.71 -17.54 -4.05
C ALA A 290 -20.56 -17.85 -5.00
N TRP A 291 -20.54 -19.06 -5.58
CA TRP A 291 -19.58 -19.42 -6.61
C TRP A 291 -20.06 -20.62 -7.43
N THR A 292 -19.70 -20.63 -8.71
CA THR A 292 -19.77 -21.84 -9.57
C THR A 292 -18.44 -22.59 -9.52
N ARG A 293 -17.34 -21.85 -9.58
CA ARG A 293 -15.96 -22.32 -9.39
C ARG A 293 -15.29 -21.43 -8.35
N PRO A 294 -14.30 -21.90 -7.59
CA PRO A 294 -13.62 -21.06 -6.59
C PRO A 294 -13.12 -19.72 -7.16
N SER A 295 -12.62 -19.70 -8.41
CA SER A 295 -12.16 -18.48 -9.08
C SER A 295 -13.26 -17.47 -9.46
N ASP A 296 -14.53 -17.86 -9.36
CA ASP A 296 -15.72 -17.03 -9.60
C ASP A 296 -16.41 -16.61 -8.29
N MET A 297 -15.69 -16.69 -7.16
CA MET A 297 -16.24 -16.39 -5.84
C MET A 297 -16.75 -14.95 -5.72
N LEU A 298 -17.94 -14.83 -5.15
CA LEU A 298 -18.67 -13.61 -4.88
C LEU A 298 -18.92 -13.51 -3.39
N LEU A 299 -18.42 -12.44 -2.76
CA LEU A 299 -18.82 -12.03 -1.42
C LEU A 299 -20.07 -11.17 -1.53
N VAL A 300 -21.13 -11.51 -0.80
CA VAL A 300 -22.39 -10.76 -0.77
C VAL A 300 -22.55 -10.15 0.62
N THR A 301 -22.73 -8.83 0.66
CA THR A 301 -22.94 -8.06 1.89
C THR A 301 -24.14 -7.14 1.77
N GLU A 302 -24.58 -6.54 2.88
CA GLU A 302 -25.53 -5.43 2.82
C GLU A 302 -25.00 -4.30 1.92
N TYR A 303 -25.92 -3.55 1.31
CA TYR A 303 -25.59 -2.38 0.51
C TYR A 303 -25.69 -1.10 1.35
N MET A 304 -24.60 -0.33 1.36
CA MET A 304 -24.50 0.96 2.04
C MET A 304 -24.67 2.09 1.00
N ASP A 305 -25.88 2.66 0.94
CA ASP A 305 -26.33 3.58 -0.12
C ASP A 305 -25.70 4.99 -0.08
N GLY A 306 -25.03 5.36 1.01
CA GLY A 306 -24.26 6.60 1.17
C GLY A 306 -22.82 6.52 0.62
N GLY A 307 -22.34 5.34 0.21
CA GLY A 307 -20.98 5.15 -0.28
C GLY A 307 -19.91 5.28 0.81
N ASP A 308 -18.66 5.55 0.42
CA ASP A 308 -17.54 5.67 1.36
C ASP A 308 -17.36 7.10 1.94
N LEU A 309 -16.87 7.18 3.17
CA LEU A 309 -16.65 8.43 3.89
C LEU A 309 -15.69 9.38 3.16
N ARG A 310 -14.68 8.88 2.44
CA ARG A 310 -13.75 9.75 1.70
C ARG A 310 -14.45 10.53 0.60
N ASN A 311 -15.36 9.87 -0.14
CA ASN A 311 -16.16 10.54 -1.17
C ASN A 311 -17.13 11.54 -0.54
N LEU A 312 -17.75 11.22 0.60
CA LEU A 312 -18.59 12.16 1.33
C LEU A 312 -17.80 13.43 1.72
N LEU A 313 -16.62 13.28 2.33
CA LEU A 313 -15.77 14.41 2.73
C LEU A 313 -15.36 15.27 1.53
N GLN A 314 -15.04 14.63 0.40
CA GLN A 314 -14.71 15.35 -0.83
C GLN A 314 -15.92 16.11 -1.39
N ALA A 315 -17.11 15.51 -1.40
CA ALA A 315 -18.33 16.17 -1.85
C ALA A 315 -18.73 17.33 -0.92
N ASN A 316 -18.50 17.17 0.39
CA ASN A 316 -18.83 18.19 1.38
C ASN A 316 -17.88 19.40 1.38
N ALA A 317 -16.68 19.24 0.79
CA ALA A 317 -15.70 20.33 0.74
C ALA A 317 -16.26 21.62 0.11
N SER A 318 -17.22 21.50 -0.81
CA SER A 318 -17.92 22.63 -1.44
C SER A 318 -19.21 23.05 -0.72
N THR A 319 -19.97 22.12 -0.15
CA THR A 319 -21.30 22.42 0.44
C THR A 319 -21.26 22.82 1.90
N LYS A 320 -20.24 22.38 2.66
CA LYS A 320 -20.09 22.62 4.10
C LYS A 320 -21.32 22.21 4.94
N ALA A 321 -22.05 21.19 4.49
CA ALA A 321 -23.26 20.69 5.13
C ALA A 321 -23.00 19.66 6.24
N PHE A 322 -21.83 19.01 6.26
CA PHE A 322 -21.47 17.99 7.24
C PHE A 322 -21.16 18.62 8.60
N SER A 323 -22.13 18.55 9.50
CA SER A 323 -22.09 19.19 10.82
C SER A 323 -21.23 18.43 11.85
N TRP A 324 -20.78 19.11 12.90
CA TRP A 324 -20.04 18.47 14.00
C TRP A 324 -20.78 17.31 14.67
N PRO A 325 -22.09 17.40 14.97
CA PRO A 325 -22.84 16.26 15.49
C PRO A 325 -22.77 15.03 14.57
N GLN A 326 -22.89 15.21 13.24
CA GLN A 326 -22.78 14.11 12.30
C GLN A 326 -21.35 13.56 12.21
N LYS A 327 -20.32 14.43 12.28
CA LYS A 327 -18.90 14.02 12.33
C LYS A 327 -18.61 13.16 13.56
N VAL A 328 -19.10 13.58 14.72
CA VAL A 328 -18.95 12.83 15.98
C VAL A 328 -19.74 11.52 15.95
N HIS A 329 -20.93 11.50 15.34
CA HIS A 329 -21.73 10.29 15.13
C HIS A 329 -20.98 9.24 14.30
N VAL A 330 -20.41 9.65 13.16
CA VAL A 330 -19.59 8.76 12.32
C VAL A 330 -18.34 8.28 13.08
N ALA A 331 -17.64 9.18 13.78
CA ALA A 331 -16.47 8.83 14.58
C ALA A 331 -16.82 7.80 15.67
N LEU A 332 -17.96 7.97 16.34
CA LEU A 332 -18.43 7.05 17.37
C LEU A 332 -18.68 5.66 16.79
N HIS A 333 -19.40 5.54 15.68
CA HIS A 333 -19.64 4.24 15.04
C HIS A 333 -18.36 3.49 14.67
N ILE A 334 -17.35 4.21 14.14
CA ILE A 334 -16.04 3.61 13.86
C ILE A 334 -15.37 3.13 15.16
N ALA A 335 -15.41 3.93 16.21
CA ALA A 335 -14.83 3.55 17.51
C ALA A 335 -15.54 2.32 18.11
N GLU A 336 -16.86 2.22 18.01
CA GLU A 336 -17.62 1.04 18.46
C GLU A 336 -17.25 -0.23 17.68
N ALA A 337 -17.05 -0.12 16.36
CA ALA A 337 -16.56 -1.23 15.55
C ALA A 337 -15.17 -1.71 16.02
N LEU A 338 -14.26 -0.77 16.33
CA LEU A 338 -12.94 -1.10 16.86
C LEU A 338 -13.00 -1.74 18.26
N VAL A 339 -13.88 -1.23 19.14
CA VAL A 339 -14.13 -1.86 20.45
C VAL A 339 -14.55 -3.31 20.28
N TYR A 340 -15.50 -3.58 19.38
CA TYR A 340 -15.94 -4.94 19.08
C TYR A 340 -14.77 -5.81 18.62
N LEU A 341 -14.05 -5.41 17.57
CA LEU A 341 -12.94 -6.18 17.00
C LEU A 341 -11.82 -6.47 18.02
N HIS A 342 -11.44 -5.46 18.81
CA HIS A 342 -10.37 -5.56 19.80
C HIS A 342 -10.79 -6.31 21.07
N SER A 343 -12.09 -6.60 21.25
CA SER A 343 -12.64 -7.38 22.37
C SER A 343 -12.80 -8.86 22.09
N LEU A 344 -12.69 -9.28 20.83
CA LEU A 344 -12.80 -10.70 20.44
C LEU A 344 -11.58 -11.51 20.90
N GLU A 345 -11.74 -12.83 20.99
CA GLU A 345 -10.68 -13.78 21.32
C GLU A 345 -10.57 -14.84 20.21
N PRO A 346 -9.47 -14.89 19.44
CA PRO A 346 -8.36 -13.93 19.45
C PRO A 346 -8.81 -12.54 18.96
N LYS A 347 -8.10 -11.49 19.41
CA LYS A 347 -8.34 -10.11 18.97
C LYS A 347 -8.21 -9.99 17.46
N ILE A 348 -9.10 -9.22 16.84
CA ILE A 348 -9.02 -8.91 15.41
C ILE A 348 -8.50 -7.48 15.24
N ILE A 349 -7.43 -7.32 14.45
CA ILE A 349 -6.88 -6.01 14.07
C ILE A 349 -7.32 -5.72 12.64
N HIS A 350 -7.85 -4.52 12.38
CA HIS A 350 -8.36 -4.16 11.06
C HIS A 350 -7.24 -4.01 10.01
N ARG A 351 -6.11 -3.40 10.39
CA ARG A 351 -4.86 -3.23 9.59
C ARG A 351 -4.93 -2.39 8.32
N ASP A 352 -6.12 -2.15 7.78
CA ASP A 352 -6.35 -1.28 6.63
C ASP A 352 -7.39 -0.19 6.92
N LEU A 353 -7.41 0.33 8.16
CA LEU A 353 -8.39 1.35 8.54
C LEU A 353 -8.09 2.68 7.82
N LYS A 354 -9.05 3.15 7.03
CA LYS A 354 -9.00 4.43 6.28
C LYS A 354 -10.41 4.90 5.95
N SER A 355 -10.58 6.17 5.61
CA SER A 355 -11.89 6.74 5.26
C SER A 355 -12.56 6.08 4.04
N ARG A 356 -11.82 5.38 3.16
CA ARG A 356 -12.41 4.59 2.06
C ARG A 356 -13.04 3.27 2.51
N ASN A 357 -12.66 2.76 3.68
CA ASN A 357 -13.14 1.51 4.25
C ASN A 357 -14.21 1.77 5.34
N VAL A 358 -14.74 3.00 5.40
CA VAL A 358 -15.90 3.37 6.22
C VAL A 358 -17.04 3.65 5.25
N LEU A 359 -18.05 2.79 5.24
CA LEU A 359 -19.25 2.95 4.42
C LEU A 359 -20.39 3.58 5.20
N LEU A 360 -21.21 4.37 4.52
CA LEU A 360 -22.31 5.12 5.10
C LEU A 360 -23.63 4.70 4.46
N ASN A 361 -24.72 4.76 5.22
CA ASN A 361 -26.07 4.71 4.66
C ASN A 361 -26.68 6.12 4.57
N SER A 362 -27.87 6.24 3.98
CA SER A 362 -28.63 7.49 3.86
C SER A 362 -29.02 8.13 5.20
N LYS A 363 -28.93 7.39 6.31
CA LYS A 363 -29.16 7.90 7.67
C LYS A 363 -27.85 8.35 8.36
N MET A 364 -26.72 8.32 7.66
CA MET A 364 -25.39 8.62 8.19
C MET A 364 -24.88 7.61 9.23
N ASP A 365 -25.45 6.41 9.26
CA ASP A 365 -24.86 5.31 10.03
C ASP A 365 -23.63 4.80 9.29
N ALA A 366 -22.55 4.57 10.02
CA ALA A 366 -21.25 4.23 9.46
C ALA A 366 -20.89 2.81 9.86
N LYS A 367 -20.32 2.06 8.91
CA LYS A 367 -19.87 0.68 9.14
C LYS A 367 -18.50 0.45 8.52
N LEU A 368 -17.66 -0.34 9.20
CA LEU A 368 -16.36 -0.77 8.68
C LEU A 368 -16.49 -1.92 7.70
N THR A 369 -15.60 -1.94 6.71
CA THR A 369 -15.47 -2.97 5.67
C THR A 369 -14.01 -3.21 5.33
N ASP A 370 -13.72 -4.22 4.51
CA ASP A 370 -12.40 -4.49 3.92
C ASP A 370 -11.29 -4.66 4.97
N PHE A 371 -11.38 -5.77 5.71
CA PHE A 371 -10.40 -6.17 6.72
C PHE A 371 -9.09 -6.62 6.07
N GLY A 372 -7.96 -6.14 6.57
CA GLY A 372 -6.63 -6.40 6.02
C GLY A 372 -6.08 -7.80 6.33
N VAL A 373 -6.89 -8.85 6.21
CA VAL A 373 -6.49 -10.26 6.48
C VAL A 373 -5.31 -10.67 5.60
N SER A 374 -5.28 -10.18 4.36
CA SER A 374 -4.20 -10.41 3.40
C SER A 374 -2.85 -9.77 3.76
N ARG A 375 -2.83 -8.81 4.70
CA ARG A 375 -1.60 -8.11 5.11
C ARG A 375 -0.78 -8.87 6.15
N GLU A 376 -1.35 -9.90 6.75
CA GLU A 376 -0.70 -10.77 7.74
C GLU A 376 0.40 -11.64 7.13
N THR A 377 0.30 -11.93 5.83
CA THR A 377 1.22 -12.81 5.08
C THR A 377 2.20 -12.06 4.19
N ASP A 378 2.09 -10.72 4.12
CA ASP A 378 2.75 -9.87 3.11
C ASP A 378 3.90 -9.03 3.70
N ASP A 379 4.58 -9.53 4.74
CA ASP A 379 5.74 -8.89 5.40
C ASP A 379 6.83 -8.43 4.41
N ALA A 380 6.91 -9.03 3.22
CA ALA A 380 7.89 -8.71 2.18
C ALA A 380 7.47 -7.61 1.19
N THR A 381 6.23 -7.11 1.21
CA THR A 381 5.65 -6.30 0.11
C THR A 381 5.48 -4.81 0.43
N MET A 382 6.09 -4.33 1.52
CA MET A 382 6.13 -2.89 1.85
C MET A 382 6.80 -2.01 0.76
N THR A 383 7.43 -2.62 -0.24
CA THR A 383 8.23 -1.97 -1.29
C THR A 383 7.49 -1.63 -2.59
N ALA A 384 6.20 -1.98 -2.76
CA ALA A 384 5.47 -1.65 -3.99
C ALA A 384 4.31 -0.67 -3.72
N GLY A 385 4.58 0.61 -3.94
CA GLY A 385 3.63 1.71 -3.81
C GLY A 385 2.28 1.46 -4.50
N ILE A 386 1.19 1.70 -3.76
CA ILE A 386 0.02 2.53 -4.12
C ILE A 386 -0.96 2.54 -2.92
N GLY A 387 -1.20 3.72 -2.32
CA GLY A 387 -2.55 4.14 -1.93
C GLY A 387 -2.96 4.27 -0.46
N THR A 388 -2.30 3.65 0.53
CA THR A 388 -2.84 3.64 1.93
C THR A 388 -1.90 4.11 3.05
N TYR A 389 -0.65 4.47 2.76
CA TYR A 389 0.34 4.77 3.81
C TYR A 389 0.01 5.96 4.71
N ARG A 390 -0.87 6.87 4.27
CA ARG A 390 -1.25 8.08 5.01
C ARG A 390 -2.02 7.77 6.30
N TRP A 391 -2.59 6.58 6.46
CA TRP A 391 -3.28 6.18 7.70
C TRP A 391 -2.44 5.25 8.57
N MET A 392 -1.26 4.82 8.10
CA MET A 392 -0.46 3.82 8.79
C MET A 392 0.28 4.43 9.97
N ALA A 393 0.32 3.67 11.08
CA ALA A 393 1.04 4.06 12.28
C ALA A 393 2.56 4.03 12.07
N PRO A 394 3.33 4.85 12.81
CA PRO A 394 4.79 4.91 12.70
C PRO A 394 5.50 3.55 12.83
N GLU A 395 5.07 2.71 13.77
CA GLU A 395 5.62 1.37 14.02
C GLU A 395 5.31 0.38 12.89
N VAL A 396 4.14 0.52 12.25
CA VAL A 396 3.78 -0.29 11.09
C VAL A 396 4.62 0.12 9.88
N LEU A 397 4.88 1.42 9.71
CA LEU A 397 5.74 1.92 8.63
C LEU A 397 7.22 1.52 8.83
N GLN A 398 7.66 1.32 10.07
CA GLN A 398 9.04 0.95 10.42
C GLN A 398 9.26 -0.55 10.28
N ASP A 399 8.47 -1.33 11.00
CA ASP A 399 8.80 -2.74 11.26
C ASP A 399 7.68 -3.68 10.78
N GLY A 400 6.59 -3.16 10.18
CA GLY A 400 5.44 -3.97 9.74
C GLY A 400 4.60 -4.55 10.89
N HIS A 401 4.94 -4.25 12.14
CA HIS A 401 4.27 -4.84 13.31
C HIS A 401 2.90 -4.18 13.55
N TYR A 402 1.84 -4.98 13.46
CA TYR A 402 0.47 -4.53 13.72
C TYR A 402 0.02 -4.94 15.13
N THR A 403 -0.48 -3.97 15.88
CA THR A 403 -1.20 -4.14 17.15
C THR A 403 -2.53 -3.39 17.09
N GLU A 404 -3.41 -3.58 18.07
CA GLU A 404 -4.67 -2.83 18.18
C GLU A 404 -4.45 -1.31 18.19
N SER A 405 -3.33 -0.85 18.75
CA SER A 405 -2.96 0.56 18.79
C SER A 405 -2.62 1.14 17.42
N ALA A 406 -2.28 0.30 16.43
CA ALA A 406 -2.09 0.75 15.06
C ALA A 406 -3.43 1.18 14.42
N ASP A 407 -4.51 0.43 14.67
CA ASP A 407 -5.86 0.83 14.25
C ASP A 407 -6.28 2.14 14.94
N VAL A 408 -5.92 2.32 16.23
CA VAL A 408 -6.20 3.57 16.95
C VAL A 408 -5.49 4.77 16.31
N PHE A 409 -4.24 4.60 15.85
CA PHE A 409 -3.55 5.65 15.11
C PHE A 409 -4.26 5.97 13.79
N SER A 410 -4.60 4.95 13.01
CA SER A 410 -5.34 5.10 11.76
C SER A 410 -6.69 5.79 11.99
N PHE A 411 -7.36 5.48 13.10
CA PHE A 411 -8.57 6.16 13.53
C PHE A 411 -8.31 7.64 13.84
N GLY A 412 -7.21 7.98 14.53
CA GLY A 412 -6.77 9.36 14.74
C GLY A 412 -6.60 10.14 13.44
N VAL A 413 -6.06 9.52 12.39
CA VAL A 413 -5.97 10.13 11.06
C VAL A 413 -7.37 10.38 10.47
N ILE A 414 -8.31 9.44 10.61
CA ILE A 414 -9.72 9.63 10.20
C ILE A 414 -10.38 10.76 11.00
N LEU A 415 -10.12 10.87 12.31
CA LEU A 415 -10.64 11.98 13.11
C LEU A 415 -10.18 13.33 12.54
N ALA A 416 -8.93 13.43 12.11
CA ALA A 416 -8.42 14.63 11.45
C ALA A 416 -9.06 14.88 10.08
N GLU A 417 -9.34 13.82 9.30
CA GLU A 417 -10.11 13.94 8.05
C GLU A 417 -11.54 14.43 8.29
N LEU A 418 -12.22 13.95 9.33
CA LEU A 418 -13.56 14.43 9.70
C LEU A 418 -13.51 15.91 10.08
N SER A 419 -12.45 16.33 10.79
CA SER A 419 -12.26 17.73 11.19
C SER A 419 -12.05 18.64 9.97
N ASN A 420 -11.09 18.30 9.10
CA ASN A 420 -10.60 19.21 8.06
C ASN A 420 -11.14 18.90 6.64
N GLU A 421 -11.78 17.76 6.44
CA GLU A 421 -12.43 17.28 5.20
C GLU A 421 -11.50 17.08 3.98
N ILE A 422 -10.20 17.30 4.15
CA ILE A 422 -9.17 17.09 3.14
C ILE A 422 -8.57 15.68 3.20
N VAL A 423 -7.84 15.30 2.16
CA VAL A 423 -6.97 14.11 2.20
C VAL A 423 -5.86 14.35 3.26
N PRO A 424 -5.53 13.39 4.14
CA PRO A 424 -4.53 13.60 5.18
C PRO A 424 -3.21 14.13 4.61
N TYR A 425 -2.63 15.13 5.25
CA TYR A 425 -1.37 15.80 4.87
C TYR A 425 -1.37 16.53 3.51
N SER A 426 -2.50 16.62 2.80
CA SER A 426 -2.54 17.21 1.44
C SER A 426 -2.36 18.72 1.40
N ASP A 427 -2.55 19.40 2.53
CA ASP A 427 -2.35 20.83 2.74
C ASP A 427 -0.89 21.18 3.10
N LEU A 428 -0.10 20.21 3.54
CA LEU A 428 1.27 20.44 4.01
C LEU A 428 2.26 20.62 2.85
N ARG A 429 3.25 21.49 3.06
CA ARG A 429 4.27 21.86 2.06
C ARG A 429 5.67 21.76 2.66
N ASN A 430 6.65 21.44 1.82
CA ASN A 430 8.06 21.48 2.20
C ASN A 430 8.61 22.92 2.20
N ALA A 431 9.88 23.08 2.58
CA ALA A 431 10.54 24.40 2.64
C ALA A 431 10.55 25.16 1.30
N ASN A 432 10.40 24.45 0.18
CA ASN A 432 10.35 25.03 -1.16
C ASN A 432 8.90 25.35 -1.61
N GLY A 433 7.91 25.19 -0.73
CA GLY A 433 6.49 25.43 -1.04
C GLY A 433 5.79 24.30 -1.81
N ASN A 434 6.46 23.18 -2.08
CA ASN A 434 5.89 22.05 -2.82
C ASN A 434 5.15 21.07 -1.89
N PRO A 435 4.04 20.42 -2.33
CA PRO A 435 3.40 19.35 -1.57
C PRO A 435 4.37 18.21 -1.24
N TYR A 436 4.23 17.63 -0.05
CA TYR A 436 5.01 16.44 0.30
C TYR A 436 4.61 15.24 -0.58
N THR A 437 5.61 14.49 -1.04
CA THR A 437 5.39 13.16 -1.63
C THR A 437 4.95 12.17 -0.56
N ASP A 438 4.30 11.07 -0.96
CA ASP A 438 3.92 10.01 -0.02
C ASP A 438 5.12 9.46 0.75
N THR A 439 6.27 9.30 0.07
CA THR A 439 7.52 8.85 0.70
C THR A 439 8.05 9.83 1.76
N ALA A 440 7.95 11.14 1.50
CA ALA A 440 8.33 12.15 2.47
C ALA A 440 7.36 12.19 3.65
N ILE A 441 6.06 12.02 3.42
CA ILE A 441 5.04 11.92 4.48
C ILE A 441 5.36 10.75 5.39
N MET A 442 5.54 9.54 4.82
CA MET A 442 5.88 8.34 5.60
C MET A 442 7.12 8.56 6.47
N ALA A 443 8.22 9.04 5.87
CA ALA A 443 9.46 9.27 6.61
C ALA A 443 9.30 10.27 7.75
N LYS A 444 8.50 11.33 7.56
CA LYS A 444 8.27 12.34 8.60
C LYS A 444 7.31 11.85 9.70
N VAL A 445 6.29 11.08 9.34
CA VAL A 445 5.39 10.42 10.31
C VAL A 445 6.18 9.43 11.18
N MET A 446 7.06 8.61 10.58
CA MET A 446 7.95 7.70 11.32
C MET A 446 8.83 8.43 12.35
N LYS A 447 9.29 9.64 12.00
CA LYS A 447 10.08 10.51 12.88
C LYS A 447 9.24 11.33 13.87
N GLY A 448 7.91 11.27 13.80
CA GLY A 448 7.02 12.10 14.61
C GLY A 448 7.08 13.60 14.28
N GLU A 449 7.58 13.95 13.09
CA GLU A 449 7.71 15.34 12.62
C GLU A 449 6.44 15.84 11.93
N LEU A 450 5.47 14.97 11.69
CA LEU A 450 4.28 15.28 10.89
C LEU A 450 3.04 14.65 11.49
N GLN A 451 1.98 15.45 11.63
CA GLN A 451 0.63 15.01 11.92
C GLN A 451 -0.34 15.69 10.94
N PRO A 452 -1.50 15.08 10.64
CA PRO A 452 -2.52 15.71 9.82
C PRO A 452 -3.06 16.99 10.48
N THR A 453 -3.35 18.00 9.66
CA THR A 453 -3.91 19.28 10.13
C THR A 453 -5.38 19.13 10.55
N LEU A 454 -5.74 19.77 11.66
CA LEU A 454 -7.12 19.92 12.13
C LEU A 454 -7.72 21.25 11.67
N SER A 455 -9.03 21.30 11.50
CA SER A 455 -9.73 22.55 11.20
C SER A 455 -9.59 23.56 12.35
N PRO A 456 -9.47 24.87 12.08
CA PRO A 456 -9.52 25.91 13.13
C PRO A 456 -10.81 25.88 13.96
N ASN A 457 -11.91 25.39 13.37
CA ASN A 457 -13.21 25.26 14.04
C ASN A 457 -13.38 23.92 14.77
N CYS A 458 -12.29 23.17 14.97
CA CYS A 458 -12.32 21.90 15.69
C CYS A 458 -12.54 22.13 17.19
N PRO A 459 -13.53 21.48 17.82
CA PRO A 459 -13.67 21.49 19.27
C PRO A 459 -12.39 21.00 19.94
N GLN A 460 -11.99 21.68 21.02
CA GLN A 460 -10.74 21.39 21.71
C GLN A 460 -10.66 19.92 22.18
N TRP A 461 -11.72 19.41 22.80
CA TRP A 461 -11.77 18.02 23.27
C TRP A 461 -11.55 17.00 22.14
N TYR A 462 -12.02 17.32 20.93
CA TYR A 462 -11.88 16.45 19.76
C TYR A 462 -10.45 16.52 19.22
N ALA A 463 -9.84 17.70 19.22
CA ALA A 463 -8.43 17.88 18.87
C ALA A 463 -7.50 17.12 19.82
N GLU A 464 -7.76 17.21 21.13
CA GLU A 464 -7.02 16.47 22.17
C GLU A 464 -7.17 14.95 21.99
N LEU A 465 -8.39 14.46 21.75
CA LEU A 465 -8.63 13.04 21.45
C LEU A 465 -7.84 12.60 20.20
N THR A 466 -7.90 13.40 19.13
CA THR A 466 -7.21 13.11 17.86
C THR A 466 -5.70 13.02 18.07
N GLN A 467 -5.10 13.95 18.81
CA GLN A 467 -3.67 13.95 19.14
C GLN A 467 -3.28 12.75 20.02
N ARG A 468 -4.12 12.37 21.00
CA ARG A 468 -3.90 11.17 21.83
C ARG A 468 -3.92 9.88 21.00
N CYS A 469 -4.81 9.76 20.03
CA CYS A 469 -4.84 8.61 19.11
C CYS A 469 -3.57 8.54 18.25
N MET A 470 -2.98 9.68 17.90
CA MET A 470 -1.81 9.77 17.01
C MET A 470 -0.47 9.90 17.75
N GLN A 471 -0.40 9.49 19.03
CA GLN A 471 0.88 9.47 19.76
C GLN A 471 1.90 8.57 19.04
N ARG A 472 3.16 9.03 19.00
CA ARG A 472 4.22 8.30 18.28
C ARG A 472 4.43 6.91 18.86
N ARG A 473 4.57 6.83 20.18
CA ARG A 473 4.69 5.56 20.89
C ARG A 473 3.32 4.90 20.98
N ASN A 474 3.24 3.66 20.52
CA ASN A 474 2.00 2.88 20.46
C ASN A 474 1.33 2.67 21.83
N LEU A 475 2.12 2.46 22.88
CA LEU A 475 1.65 2.29 24.26
C LEU A 475 1.04 3.55 24.91
N ASP A 476 1.32 4.73 24.35
CA ASP A 476 0.79 6.00 24.88
C ASP A 476 -0.58 6.35 24.26
N ARG A 477 -1.05 5.54 23.30
CA ARG A 477 -2.35 5.70 22.66
C ARG A 477 -3.45 5.12 23.56
N PRO A 478 -4.63 5.75 23.60
CA PRO A 478 -5.78 5.18 24.30
C PRO A 478 -6.22 3.86 23.66
N SER A 479 -6.92 3.01 24.42
CA SER A 479 -7.61 1.86 23.82
C SER A 479 -8.82 2.31 22.99
N ALA A 480 -9.32 1.46 22.10
CA ALA A 480 -10.57 1.73 21.38
C ALA A 480 -11.74 2.02 22.34
N LEU A 481 -11.77 1.37 23.51
CA LEU A 481 -12.78 1.59 24.53
C LEU A 481 -12.68 2.99 25.16
N ASP A 482 -11.47 3.43 25.51
CA ASP A 482 -11.25 4.77 26.05
C ASP A 482 -11.70 5.85 25.05
N VAL A 483 -11.40 5.64 23.77
CA VAL A 483 -11.81 6.51 22.66
C VAL A 483 -13.33 6.56 22.55
N ALA A 484 -14.00 5.40 22.53
CA ALA A 484 -15.45 5.32 22.46
C ALA A 484 -16.13 6.02 23.65
N ILE A 485 -15.60 5.87 24.87
CA ILE A 485 -16.12 6.55 26.06
C ILE A 485 -16.08 8.09 25.90
N VAL A 486 -14.98 8.64 25.39
CA VAL A 486 -14.88 10.09 25.14
C VAL A 486 -15.90 10.53 24.10
N LEU A 487 -16.03 9.80 22.99
CA LEU A 487 -16.99 10.13 21.93
C LEU A 487 -18.46 10.05 22.39
N ARG A 488 -18.83 9.03 23.18
CA ARG A 488 -20.19 8.89 23.73
C ARG A 488 -20.57 10.07 24.61
N ARG A 489 -19.66 10.49 25.50
CA ARG A 489 -19.88 11.64 26.40
C ARG A 489 -20.12 12.92 25.61
N SER A 490 -19.32 13.15 24.57
CA SER A 490 -19.46 14.33 23.72
C SER A 490 -20.71 14.28 22.83
N CYS A 491 -21.10 13.10 22.35
CA CYS A 491 -22.33 12.94 21.56
C CYS A 491 -23.59 13.26 22.37
N ALA A 492 -23.61 12.92 23.66
CA ALA A 492 -24.71 13.28 24.56
C ALA A 492 -24.79 14.80 24.82
N ALA A 493 -23.66 15.49 24.82
CA ALA A 493 -23.58 16.94 25.02
C ALA A 493 -23.90 17.77 23.75
N LEU A 494 -23.96 17.13 22.58
CA LEU A 494 -24.26 17.76 21.29
C LEU A 494 -25.74 17.59 20.86
N ARG A 495 -26.54 16.90 21.66
CA ARG A 495 -28.01 16.85 21.55
C ARG A 495 -28.61 17.96 22.40
#